data_AF-A0A090VJM2-F1
#
_entry.id   AF-A0A090VJM2-F1
#
_cell.length_a   1.000
_cell.length_b   1.000
_cell.length_c   1.000
_cell.angle_alpha   90.00
_cell.angle_beta   90.00
_cell.angle_gamma   90.00
#
_symmetry.space_group_name_H-M   'P 1'
#
loop_
_entity.id
_entity.type
_entity.pdbx_description
1 polymer ?
#
loop_
_entity_poly.entity_id
_entity_poly.type
_entity_poly.pdbx_seq_one_letter_code
_entity_poly.pdbx_strand_id
1 'polypeptide(L)'
;MEYVNSNPNYEYLIKNWNFFHFRGIFRQSSNTHKDGWMEEKNLPKDTRLLNQWKNGQISLYTRYSKTWTKSNTRLNDLNELVNYLKSFGQVFLVRLPIDKKLFEIENRYWPNFNEDILKITNKESIKYLNFCKEKNFFKTYDGIHIDKFSGVEFTRILSDSIQHHLHK
;
A
#
# COMPACT_ATOMS: atom_id res chain seq x y z
N MET A 1 14.29 -8.47 -18.40
CA MET A 1 14.58 -7.04 -18.62
C MET A 1 16.06 -6.89 -18.44
N GLU A 2 16.78 -6.56 -19.50
CA GLU A 2 18.25 -6.41 -19.52
C GLU A 2 18.64 -4.94 -19.41
N TYR A 3 17.83 -4.03 -19.97
CA TYR A 3 18.05 -2.59 -19.99
C TYR A 3 17.06 -1.89 -19.06
N VAL A 4 17.41 -1.72 -17.78
CA VAL A 4 16.52 -1.13 -16.76
C VAL A 4 16.75 0.36 -16.50
N ASN A 5 17.80 0.96 -17.09
CA ASN A 5 18.27 2.32 -16.83
C ASN A 5 18.12 3.28 -18.03
N SER A 6 17.30 2.94 -19.02
CA SER A 6 17.01 3.80 -20.18
C SER A 6 15.73 4.63 -19.95
N ASN A 7 15.71 5.88 -20.46
CA ASN A 7 14.56 6.78 -20.39
C ASN A 7 14.24 7.37 -21.78
N PRO A 8 13.17 6.91 -22.47
CA PRO A 8 12.27 5.85 -22.04
C PRO A 8 12.92 4.45 -22.10
N ASN A 9 12.37 3.49 -21.35
CA ASN A 9 12.82 2.10 -21.40
C ASN A 9 12.25 1.39 -22.65
N TYR A 10 12.99 1.42 -23.75
CA TYR A 10 12.54 0.86 -25.03
C TYR A 10 12.29 -0.65 -24.97
N GLU A 11 13.11 -1.41 -24.23
CA GLU A 11 12.91 -2.85 -24.05
C GLU A 11 11.56 -3.13 -23.37
N TYR A 12 11.25 -2.37 -22.32
CA TYR A 12 9.98 -2.46 -21.61
C TYR A 12 8.80 -2.17 -22.54
N LEU A 13 8.88 -1.09 -23.33
CA LEU A 13 7.81 -0.70 -24.26
C LEU A 13 7.53 -1.77 -25.31
N ILE A 14 8.59 -2.35 -25.90
CA ILE A 14 8.45 -3.40 -26.93
C ILE A 14 7.93 -4.70 -26.31
N LYS A 15 8.50 -5.15 -25.19
CA LYS A 15 8.08 -6.40 -24.54
C LYS A 15 6.67 -6.33 -23.96
N ASN A 16 6.19 -5.14 -23.60
CA ASN A 16 4.87 -4.92 -23.03
C ASN A 16 3.93 -4.16 -23.98
N TRP A 17 4.16 -4.22 -25.29
CA TRP A 17 3.39 -3.47 -26.29
C TRP A 17 1.87 -3.68 -26.15
N ASN A 18 1.45 -4.92 -25.88
CA ASN A 18 0.03 -5.27 -25.70
C ASN A 18 -0.63 -4.66 -24.45
N PHE A 19 0.17 -4.29 -23.44
CA PHE A 19 -0.30 -3.63 -22.22
C PHE A 19 -0.08 -2.11 -22.25
N PHE A 20 0.45 -1.60 -23.36
CA PHE A 20 0.79 -0.20 -23.46
C PHE A 20 -0.44 0.68 -23.66
N HIS A 21 -0.75 1.50 -22.64
CA HIS A 21 -1.87 2.42 -22.69
C HIS A 21 -1.43 3.77 -23.27
N PHE A 22 -1.56 3.96 -24.60
CA PHE A 22 -1.25 5.22 -25.29
C PHE A 22 -1.93 6.45 -24.66
N ARG A 23 -3.10 6.27 -24.04
CA ARG A 23 -3.79 7.35 -23.30
C ARG A 23 -2.94 7.94 -22.17
N GLY A 24 -2.05 7.17 -21.56
CA GLY A 24 -1.13 7.62 -20.51
C GLY A 24 -0.03 8.55 -21.02
N ILE A 25 0.32 8.51 -22.31
CA ILE A 25 1.26 9.48 -22.91
C ILE A 25 0.63 10.88 -22.94
N PHE A 26 -0.66 10.95 -23.27
CA PHE A 26 -1.35 12.23 -23.51
C PHE A 26 -2.07 12.80 -22.28
N ARG A 27 -2.33 11.97 -21.26
CA ARG A 27 -2.99 12.38 -20.01
C ARG A 27 -1.99 12.36 -18.87
N GLN A 28 -1.25 13.44 -18.70
CA GLN A 28 -0.31 13.62 -17.59
C GLN A 28 -1.03 14.14 -16.35
N SER A 29 -1.80 13.28 -15.67
CA SER A 29 -2.36 13.57 -14.35
C SER A 29 -1.34 13.40 -13.22
N SER A 30 -0.21 12.77 -13.53
CA SER A 30 0.87 12.45 -12.62
C SER A 30 2.21 12.97 -13.15
N ASN A 31 3.16 13.15 -12.24
CA ASN A 31 4.52 13.57 -12.51
C ASN A 31 5.49 12.58 -11.87
N THR A 32 6.29 11.89 -12.68
CA THR A 32 7.36 11.04 -12.15
C THR A 32 8.62 11.88 -11.97
N HIS A 33 9.02 12.06 -10.72
CA HIS A 33 10.23 12.78 -10.32
C HIS A 33 11.49 11.97 -10.67
N LYS A 34 12.66 12.62 -10.67
CA LYS A 34 13.93 11.98 -11.08
C LYS A 34 14.37 10.84 -10.18
N ASP A 35 13.88 10.82 -8.95
CA ASP A 35 14.10 9.76 -7.95
C ASP A 35 13.11 8.59 -8.09
N GLY A 36 12.23 8.62 -9.10
CA GLY A 36 11.23 7.59 -9.36
C GLY A 36 9.91 7.79 -8.61
N TRP A 37 9.76 8.84 -7.80
CA TRP A 37 8.50 9.12 -7.14
C TRP A 37 7.43 9.56 -8.15
N MET A 38 6.32 8.83 -8.24
CA MET A 38 5.17 9.24 -9.05
C MET A 38 4.19 10.07 -8.21
N GLU A 39 4.15 11.37 -8.45
CA GLU A 39 3.22 12.29 -7.78
C GLU A 39 1.93 12.43 -8.58
N GLU A 40 0.79 12.08 -7.98
CA GLU A 40 -0.53 12.40 -8.51
C GLU A 40 -0.90 13.87 -8.21
N LYS A 41 -1.12 14.66 -9.26
CA LYS A 41 -1.47 16.09 -9.12
C LYS A 41 -2.98 16.34 -9.10
N ASN A 42 -3.78 15.35 -9.50
CA ASN A 42 -5.20 15.50 -9.77
C ASN A 42 -6.13 15.08 -8.62
N LEU A 43 -5.67 15.16 -7.36
CA LEU A 43 -6.55 14.91 -6.23
C LEU A 43 -7.66 15.97 -6.17
N PRO A 44 -8.94 15.58 -6.18
CA PRO A 44 -10.04 16.53 -6.07
C PRO A 44 -9.98 17.31 -4.76
N LYS A 45 -10.28 18.61 -4.83
CA LYS A 45 -10.50 19.44 -3.63
C LYS A 45 -11.95 19.37 -3.12
N ASP A 46 -12.88 18.84 -3.92
CA ASP A 46 -14.28 18.71 -3.54
C ASP A 46 -14.46 17.56 -2.54
N THR A 47 -14.75 17.92 -1.30
CA THR A 47 -14.99 16.97 -0.20
C THR A 47 -16.19 16.06 -0.46
N ARG A 48 -17.19 16.50 -1.24
CA ARG A 48 -18.34 15.66 -1.61
C ARG A 48 -17.91 14.53 -2.52
N LEU A 49 -17.04 14.81 -3.50
CA LEU A 49 -16.51 13.79 -4.40
C LEU A 49 -15.64 12.77 -3.65
N LEU A 50 -14.74 13.25 -2.76
CA LEU A 50 -13.94 12.36 -1.92
C LEU A 50 -14.80 11.48 -1.00
N ASN A 51 -15.88 12.03 -0.43
CA ASN A 51 -16.82 11.25 0.35
C ASN A 51 -17.59 10.23 -0.50
N GLN A 52 -17.94 10.55 -1.74
CA GLN A 52 -18.56 9.60 -2.66
C GLN A 52 -17.61 8.44 -2.98
N TRP A 53 -16.33 8.71 -3.25
CA TRP A 53 -15.32 7.67 -3.46
C TRP A 53 -15.16 6.76 -2.25
N LYS A 54 -15.05 7.35 -1.06
CA LYS A 54 -14.99 6.60 0.20
C LYS A 54 -16.22 5.73 0.43
N ASN A 55 -17.42 6.26 0.19
CA ASN A 55 -18.65 5.47 0.32
C ASN A 55 -18.70 4.33 -0.71
N GLY A 56 -18.22 4.57 -1.93
CA GLY A 56 -18.05 3.54 -2.96
C GLY A 56 -17.12 2.40 -2.49
N GLN A 57 -15.97 2.74 -1.90
CA GLN A 57 -15.05 1.76 -1.32
C GLN A 57 -15.71 0.99 -0.18
N ILE A 58 -16.37 1.67 0.78
CA ILE A 58 -17.09 1.02 1.88
C ILE A 58 -18.12 0.02 1.34
N SER A 59 -18.93 0.41 0.35
CA SER A 59 -19.90 -0.50 -0.28
C SER A 59 -19.23 -1.68 -0.98
N LEU A 60 -18.12 -1.44 -1.69
CA LEU A 60 -17.37 -2.47 -2.40
C LEU A 60 -16.80 -3.51 -1.43
N TYR A 61 -16.05 -3.07 -0.42
CA TYR A 61 -15.44 -3.95 0.56
C TYR A 61 -16.47 -4.65 1.46
N THR A 62 -17.62 -4.03 1.74
CA THR A 62 -18.72 -4.69 2.45
C THR A 62 -19.30 -5.86 1.64
N ARG A 63 -19.33 -5.77 0.30
CA ARG A 63 -19.76 -6.89 -0.54
C ARG A 63 -18.69 -7.98 -0.57
N TYR A 64 -17.43 -7.60 -0.76
CA TYR A 64 -16.30 -8.54 -0.79
C TYR A 64 -16.13 -9.28 0.53
N SER A 65 -16.31 -8.62 1.67
CA SER A 65 -16.22 -9.27 2.99
C SER A 65 -17.24 -10.39 3.20
N LYS A 66 -18.31 -10.44 2.41
CA LYS A 66 -19.34 -11.49 2.48
C LYS A 66 -19.04 -12.69 1.60
N THR A 67 -18.21 -12.54 0.57
CA THR A 67 -17.98 -13.58 -0.44
C THR A 67 -16.54 -14.06 -0.51
N TRP A 68 -15.58 -13.22 -0.11
CA TRP A 68 -14.18 -13.59 -0.11
C TRP A 68 -13.83 -14.45 1.10
N THR A 69 -12.69 -15.11 1.00
CA THR A 69 -12.07 -15.81 2.12
C THR A 69 -10.58 -15.47 2.14
N LYS A 70 -9.99 -15.53 3.33
CA LYS A 70 -8.56 -15.36 3.52
C LYS A 70 -7.78 -16.30 2.60
N SER A 71 -6.85 -15.75 1.82
CA SER A 71 -5.98 -16.54 0.93
C SER A 71 -4.76 -17.03 1.68
N ASN A 72 -4.68 -18.33 1.97
CA ASN A 72 -3.48 -18.94 2.54
C ASN A 72 -2.30 -18.89 1.57
N THR A 73 -2.54 -18.96 0.26
CA THR A 73 -1.51 -18.77 -0.76
C THR A 73 -0.81 -17.43 -0.59
N ARG A 74 -1.56 -16.32 -0.52
CA ARG A 74 -0.96 -14.99 -0.33
C ARG A 74 -0.20 -14.84 1.00
N LEU A 75 -0.64 -15.52 2.06
CA LEU A 75 0.08 -15.53 3.33
C LEU A 75 1.41 -16.29 3.23
N ASN A 76 1.42 -17.42 2.52
CA ASN A 76 2.65 -18.18 2.26
C ASN A 76 3.60 -17.39 1.37
N ASP A 77 3.10 -16.79 0.28
CA ASP A 77 3.88 -15.94 -0.62
C ASP A 77 4.51 -14.77 0.13
N LEU A 78 3.77 -14.16 1.08
CA LEU A 78 4.30 -13.09 1.93
C LEU A 78 5.44 -13.60 2.82
N ASN A 79 5.31 -14.80 3.41
CA ASN A 79 6.38 -15.40 4.22
C ASN A 79 7.62 -15.70 3.36
N GLU A 80 7.43 -16.26 2.17
CA GLU A 80 8.51 -16.56 1.23
C GLU A 80 9.22 -15.28 0.77
N LEU A 81 8.46 -14.23 0.46
CA LEU A 81 9.02 -12.93 0.10
C LEU A 81 9.83 -12.31 1.24
N VAL A 82 9.32 -12.36 2.48
CA VAL A 82 10.07 -11.89 3.67
C VAL A 82 11.38 -12.66 3.81
N ASN A 83 11.35 -13.99 3.72
CA ASN A 83 12.53 -14.83 3.84
C ASN A 83 13.56 -14.50 2.74
N TYR A 84 13.11 -14.32 1.49
CA TYR A 84 13.95 -13.90 0.38
C TYR A 84 14.61 -12.53 0.64
N LEU A 85 13.82 -11.50 0.99
CA LEU A 85 14.30 -10.14 1.16
C LEU A 85 15.27 -9.98 2.35
N LYS A 86 15.11 -10.79 3.40
CA LYS A 86 16.02 -10.79 4.56
C LYS A 86 17.47 -11.08 4.19
N SER A 87 17.72 -11.80 3.10
CA SER A 87 19.08 -12.04 2.60
C SER A 87 19.75 -10.80 2.02
N PHE A 88 18.98 -9.74 1.73
CA PHE A 88 19.47 -8.49 1.14
C PHE A 88 19.45 -7.31 2.11
N GLY A 89 18.80 -7.43 3.28
CA GLY A 89 18.75 -6.35 4.24
C GLY A 89 17.69 -6.55 5.33
N GLN A 90 17.48 -5.49 6.11
CA GLN A 90 16.48 -5.46 7.17
C GLN A 90 15.07 -5.32 6.60
N VAL A 91 14.18 -6.21 7.01
CA VAL A 91 12.79 -6.24 6.55
C VAL A 91 11.86 -5.82 7.68
N PHE A 92 10.93 -4.92 7.35
CA PHE A 92 9.83 -4.50 8.22
C PHE A 92 8.52 -4.77 7.49
N LEU A 93 7.56 -5.42 8.15
CA LEU A 93 6.18 -5.41 7.67
C LEU A 93 5.46 -4.21 8.25
N VAL A 94 4.77 -3.46 7.39
CA VAL A 94 4.06 -2.23 7.76
C VAL A 94 2.59 -2.38 7.38
N ARG A 95 1.69 -2.25 8.35
CA ARG A 95 0.26 -2.10 8.07
C ARG A 95 -0.08 -0.62 8.04
N LEU A 96 -0.43 -0.15 6.85
CA LEU A 96 -0.82 1.23 6.61
C LEU A 96 -2.17 1.56 7.28
N PRO A 97 -2.34 2.79 7.76
CA PRO A 97 -3.59 3.24 8.38
C PRO A 97 -4.70 3.46 7.35
N ILE A 98 -5.90 2.95 7.64
CA ILE A 98 -7.10 3.10 6.80
C ILE A 98 -8.28 3.73 7.58
N ASP A 99 -9.35 4.14 6.91
CA ASP A 99 -10.56 4.67 7.54
C ASP A 99 -11.20 3.65 8.49
N LYS A 100 -11.74 4.15 9.60
CA LYS A 100 -12.35 3.34 10.66
C LYS A 100 -13.39 2.34 10.14
N LYS A 101 -14.27 2.76 9.22
CA LYS A 101 -15.33 1.87 8.71
C LYS A 101 -14.75 0.73 7.88
N LEU A 102 -13.70 1.00 7.10
CA LEU A 102 -13.02 -0.02 6.31
C LEU A 102 -12.22 -0.97 7.22
N PHE A 103 -11.58 -0.46 8.25
CA PHE A 103 -10.93 -1.27 9.29
C PHE A 103 -11.93 -2.19 10.01
N GLU A 104 -13.13 -1.70 10.35
CA GLU A 104 -14.19 -2.53 10.93
C GLU A 104 -14.69 -3.62 9.98
N ILE A 105 -14.81 -3.33 8.68
CA ILE A 105 -15.16 -4.33 7.66
C ILE A 105 -14.07 -5.42 7.60
N GLU A 106 -12.80 -5.02 7.57
CA GLU A 106 -11.66 -5.94 7.57
C GLU A 106 -11.62 -6.80 8.82
N ASN A 107 -11.80 -6.23 10.02
CA ASN A 107 -11.79 -7.00 11.27
C ASN A 107 -12.97 -8.00 11.35
N ARG A 108 -14.11 -7.70 10.72
CA ARG A 108 -15.21 -8.69 10.61
C ARG A 108 -14.88 -9.78 9.61
N TYR A 109 -14.25 -9.43 8.49
CA TYR A 109 -13.86 -10.35 7.43
C TYR A 109 -12.72 -11.30 7.85
N TRP A 110 -11.69 -10.76 8.49
CA TRP A 110 -10.50 -11.46 8.94
C TRP A 110 -10.13 -11.02 10.37
N PRO A 111 -10.84 -11.55 11.38
CA PRO A 111 -10.62 -11.18 12.78
C PRO A 111 -9.18 -11.42 13.26
N ASN A 112 -8.56 -12.49 12.74
CA ASN A 112 -7.22 -12.92 13.12
C ASN A 112 -6.10 -12.31 12.26
N PHE A 113 -6.35 -11.18 11.59
CA PHE A 113 -5.38 -10.58 10.66
C PHE A 113 -4.05 -10.30 11.36
N ASN A 114 -4.10 -9.61 12.50
CA ASN A 114 -2.87 -9.22 13.20
C ASN A 114 -2.12 -10.44 13.74
N GLU A 115 -2.84 -11.43 14.25
CA GLU A 115 -2.29 -12.68 14.75
C GLU A 115 -1.58 -13.45 13.63
N ASP A 116 -2.18 -13.52 12.44
CA ASP A 116 -1.58 -14.19 11.29
C ASP A 116 -0.33 -13.45 10.79
N ILE A 117 -0.33 -12.11 10.75
CA ILE A 117 0.87 -11.33 10.42
C ILE A 117 1.95 -11.47 11.50
N LEU A 118 1.58 -11.45 12.79
CA LEU A 118 2.51 -11.64 13.90
C LEU A 118 3.17 -13.02 13.86
N LYS A 119 2.46 -14.08 13.46
CA LYS A 119 3.06 -15.41 13.26
C LYS A 119 4.16 -15.37 12.22
N ILE A 120 3.94 -14.71 11.09
CA ILE A 120 4.96 -14.53 10.05
C ILE A 120 6.16 -13.75 10.62
N THR A 121 5.92 -12.61 11.26
CA THR A 121 7.01 -11.77 11.76
C THR A 121 7.80 -12.42 12.89
N ASN A 122 7.15 -13.17 13.77
CA ASN A 122 7.82 -13.90 14.85
C ASN A 122 8.65 -15.05 14.31
N LYS A 123 8.09 -15.83 13.37
CA LYS A 123 8.81 -16.92 12.70
C LYS A 123 10.06 -16.39 12.00
N GLU A 124 9.92 -15.28 11.29
CA GLU A 124 11.01 -14.68 10.52
C GLU A 124 11.88 -13.71 11.34
N SER A 125 11.60 -13.53 12.64
CA SER A 125 12.31 -12.59 13.52
C SER A 125 12.41 -11.16 12.96
N ILE A 126 11.37 -10.69 12.26
CA ILE A 126 11.27 -9.33 11.73
C ILE A 126 10.29 -8.48 12.54
N LYS A 127 10.27 -7.16 12.32
CA LYS A 127 9.36 -6.25 13.03
C LYS A 127 8.07 -6.03 12.23
N TYR A 128 6.96 -5.92 12.96
CA TYR A 128 5.65 -5.54 12.43
C TYR A 128 5.25 -4.17 12.99
N LEU A 129 5.11 -3.19 12.11
CA LEU A 129 4.67 -1.83 12.44
C LEU A 129 3.22 -1.66 12.03
N ASN A 130 2.32 -1.68 13.01
CA ASN A 130 0.89 -1.53 12.76
C ASN A 130 0.41 -0.10 13.05
N PHE A 131 0.06 0.63 12.00
CA PHE A 131 -0.50 1.97 12.09
C PHE A 131 -2.02 2.02 11.98
N CYS A 132 -2.69 0.89 11.71
CA CYS A 132 -4.14 0.79 11.83
C CYS A 132 -4.55 0.89 13.31
N LYS A 133 -5.19 2.00 13.66
CA LYS A 133 -5.77 2.27 14.97
C LYS A 133 -7.25 2.61 14.80
N GLU A 134 -8.02 2.55 15.89
CA GLU A 134 -9.43 2.95 15.88
C GLU A 134 -9.66 4.39 15.38
N LYS A 135 -8.68 5.27 15.59
CA LYS A 135 -8.63 6.60 15.01
C LYS A 135 -7.44 6.70 14.05
N ASN A 136 -7.75 6.79 12.76
CA ASN A 136 -6.78 7.14 11.74
C ASN A 136 -6.56 8.66 11.74
N PHE A 137 -5.32 9.07 11.97
CA PHE A 137 -4.92 10.49 11.93
C PHE A 137 -4.52 10.95 10.53
N PHE A 138 -4.28 10.00 9.62
CA PHE A 138 -3.87 10.27 8.25
C PHE A 138 -5.09 10.39 7.36
N LYS A 139 -5.15 11.49 6.60
CA LYS A 139 -6.21 11.68 5.61
C LYS A 139 -6.02 10.71 4.46
N THR A 140 -7.14 10.16 4.02
CA THR A 140 -7.22 9.31 2.84
C THR A 140 -8.19 9.93 1.84
N TYR A 141 -7.95 9.75 0.55
CA TYR A 141 -8.83 10.30 -0.48
C TYR A 141 -10.03 9.39 -0.81
N ASP A 142 -9.96 8.11 -0.43
CA ASP A 142 -11.01 7.11 -0.66
C ASP A 142 -11.25 6.17 0.54
N GLY A 143 -10.63 6.45 1.69
CA GLY A 143 -10.70 5.60 2.88
C GLY A 143 -9.58 4.56 3.01
N ILE A 144 -8.80 4.28 1.97
CA ILE A 144 -7.69 3.29 2.01
C ILE A 144 -6.36 3.96 1.70
N HIS A 145 -6.32 4.81 0.68
CA HIS A 145 -5.10 5.41 0.20
C HIS A 145 -4.84 6.75 0.87
N ILE A 146 -3.70 6.86 1.56
CA ILE A 146 -3.25 8.10 2.21
C ILE A 146 -3.05 9.17 1.14
N ASP A 147 -3.57 10.38 1.39
CA ASP A 147 -3.37 11.49 0.47
C ASP A 147 -1.91 11.98 0.47
N LYS A 148 -1.53 12.76 -0.53
CA LYS A 148 -0.13 13.19 -0.66
C LYS A 148 0.38 14.05 0.49
N PHE A 149 -0.49 14.78 1.19
CA PHE A 149 -0.10 15.64 2.30
C PHE A 149 0.12 14.81 3.56
N SER A 150 -0.82 13.93 3.90
CA SER A 150 -0.66 12.96 4.98
C SER A 150 0.42 11.93 4.68
N GLY A 151 0.74 11.67 3.41
CA GLY A 151 1.84 10.79 2.99
C GLY A 151 3.20 11.30 3.43
N VAL A 152 3.43 12.62 3.37
CA VAL A 152 4.67 13.24 3.89
C VAL A 152 4.78 13.03 5.40
N GLU A 153 3.71 13.29 6.13
CA GLU A 153 3.67 13.10 7.58
C GLU A 153 3.85 11.63 7.97
N PHE A 154 3.16 10.72 7.29
CA PHE A 154 3.28 9.29 7.50
C PHE A 154 4.70 8.80 7.24
N THR A 155 5.34 9.27 6.18
CA THR A 155 6.73 8.89 5.84
C THR A 155 7.69 9.27 6.96
N ARG A 156 7.53 10.47 7.56
CA ARG A 156 8.32 10.89 8.73
C ARG A 156 8.10 9.94 9.90
N ILE A 157 6.85 9.67 10.26
CA ILE A 157 6.50 8.81 11.41
C ILE A 157 6.99 7.36 11.21
N LEU A 158 6.88 6.85 9.98
CA LEU A 158 7.38 5.53 9.63
C LEU A 158 8.91 5.48 9.73
N SER A 159 9.60 6.50 9.23
CA SER A 159 11.06 6.61 9.30
C SER A 159 11.55 6.65 10.75
N ASP A 160 10.91 7.46 11.60
CA ASP A 160 11.21 7.55 13.03
C ASP A 160 10.99 6.18 13.71
N SER A 161 9.91 5.47 13.34
CA SER A 161 9.61 4.14 13.88
C SER A 161 10.66 3.10 13.47
N ILE A 162 11.10 3.13 12.21
CA ILE A 162 12.17 2.25 11.71
C ILE A 162 13.47 2.54 12.46
N GLN A 163 13.90 3.81 12.52
CA GLN A 163 15.13 4.20 13.21
C GLN A 163 15.15 3.74 14.68
N HIS A 164 14.05 3.91 15.41
CA HIS A 164 13.92 3.44 16.79
C HIS A 164 14.13 1.93 16.95
N HIS A 165 13.77 1.14 15.93
CA HIS A 165 13.99 -0.31 15.92
C HIS A 165 15.40 -0.71 15.45
N LEU A 166 16.11 0.16 14.75
CA LEU A 166 17.49 -0.09 14.32
C LEU A 166 18.52 0.25 15.40
N HIS A 167 18.19 1.18 16.30
CA HIS A 167 19.05 1.62 17.39
C HIS A 167 18.86 0.84 18.70
N LYS A 168 18.13 -0.28 18.68
CA LYS A 168 17.93 -1.20 19.81
C LYS A 168 18.47 -2.57 19.46
#